data_AF-A0A819JG67-F1
#
_entry.id   AF-A0A819JG67-F1
#
_cell.length_a   1.000
_cell.length_b   1.000
_cell.length_c   1.000
_cell.angle_alpha   90.00
_cell.angle_beta   90.00
_cell.angle_gamma   90.00
#
_symmetry.space_group_name_H-M   'P 1'
#
loop_
_entity.id
_entity.type
_entity.pdbx_description
1 polymer ?
#
loop_
_entity_poly.entity_id
_entity_poly.type
_entity_poly.pdbx_seq_one_letter_code
_entity_poly.pdbx_strand_id
1 'polypeptide(L)'
;MTSNLTSIIRDTTRSVLHDEITVVFRELLTTQKNDINNLLRQSLTSKSTISRTTTPIPTASVIASSPTITSTNSTLDTKQQHILKLARFGQLNQAFEYALSASDLNLVLYLCENVRPTELFSIQPCPLQTPVLLSLIQQLSADLNTYQELKYRYLHEALICLDLSHPSVRDYLQTVLIDLCKKLNTYIQANPSTTMAKRFQLLLMASQGLVQKIVQQRATPIIQTT
;
A
#
# COMPACT_ATOMS: atom_id res chain seq x y z
N MET A 1 -32.48 31.99 -9.92
CA MET A 1 -32.28 30.55 -9.58
C MET A 1 -31.25 29.85 -10.47
N THR A 2 -31.04 30.27 -11.73
CA THR A 2 -30.07 29.66 -12.66
C THR A 2 -28.59 29.84 -12.26
N SER A 3 -28.20 31.02 -11.75
CA SER A 3 -26.79 31.32 -11.38
C SER A 3 -26.23 30.43 -10.25
N ASN A 4 -27.08 29.95 -9.35
CA ASN A 4 -26.64 29.14 -8.20
C ASN A 4 -26.39 27.68 -8.64
N LEU A 5 -27.24 27.16 -9.53
CA LEU A 5 -27.09 25.83 -10.11
C LEU A 5 -25.82 25.73 -10.97
N THR A 6 -25.49 26.77 -11.75
CA THR A 6 -24.25 26.79 -12.54
C THR A 6 -22.99 26.87 -11.67
N SER A 7 -23.05 27.55 -10.52
CA SER A 7 -21.95 27.59 -9.54
C SER A 7 -21.76 26.23 -8.88
N ILE A 8 -22.85 25.61 -8.41
CA ILE A 8 -22.82 24.29 -7.77
C ILE A 8 -22.32 23.23 -8.74
N ILE A 9 -22.83 23.20 -9.97
CA ILE A 9 -22.35 22.25 -11.00
C ILE A 9 -20.86 22.49 -11.24
N ARG A 10 -20.41 23.74 -11.40
CA ARG A 10 -19.00 24.05 -11.64
C ARG A 10 -18.10 23.63 -10.46
N ASP A 11 -18.51 23.87 -9.22
CA ASP A 11 -17.76 23.51 -8.03
C ASP A 11 -17.75 21.99 -7.80
N THR A 12 -18.87 21.31 -8.07
CA THR A 12 -18.95 19.85 -8.04
C THR A 12 -18.09 19.22 -9.14
N THR A 13 -18.17 19.69 -10.38
CA THR A 13 -17.35 19.18 -11.49
C THR A 13 -15.86 19.45 -11.22
N ARG A 14 -15.51 20.61 -10.65
CA ARG A 14 -14.14 20.94 -10.28
C ARG A 14 -13.61 20.08 -9.14
N SER A 15 -14.44 19.79 -8.14
CA SER A 15 -14.08 18.91 -7.02
C SER A 15 -13.88 17.47 -7.48
N VAL A 16 -14.82 16.92 -8.25
CA VAL A 16 -14.76 15.55 -8.78
C VAL A 16 -13.58 15.36 -9.73
N LEU A 17 -13.35 16.31 -10.64
CA LEU A 17 -12.18 16.26 -11.53
C LEU A 17 -10.87 16.39 -10.77
N HIS A 18 -10.81 17.26 -9.75
CA HIS A 18 -9.59 17.42 -8.96
C HIS A 18 -9.30 16.18 -8.12
N ASP A 19 -10.33 15.56 -7.53
CA ASP A 19 -10.17 14.37 -6.71
C ASP A 19 -9.77 13.16 -7.58
N GLU A 20 -10.39 12.97 -8.74
CA GLU A 20 -10.04 11.91 -9.68
C GLU A 20 -8.63 12.07 -10.27
N ILE A 21 -8.28 13.27 -10.74
CA ILE A 21 -6.94 13.51 -11.28
C ILE A 21 -5.89 13.37 -10.17
N THR A 22 -6.16 13.85 -8.96
CA THR A 22 -5.16 13.82 -7.89
C THR A 22 -5.01 12.42 -7.30
N VAL A 23 -6.08 11.62 -7.24
CA VAL A 23 -6.02 10.20 -6.88
C VAL A 23 -5.25 9.44 -7.94
N VAL A 24 -5.67 9.46 -9.21
CA VAL A 24 -5.00 8.75 -10.32
C VAL A 24 -3.54 9.18 -10.46
N PHE A 25 -3.21 10.46 -10.27
CA PHE A 25 -1.84 10.95 -10.35
C PHE A 25 -0.99 10.53 -9.15
N ARG A 26 -1.50 10.60 -7.91
CA ARG A 26 -0.78 10.05 -6.75
C ARG A 26 -0.54 8.56 -6.88
N GLU A 27 -1.48 7.87 -7.50
CA GLU A 27 -1.54 6.43 -7.66
C GLU A 27 -0.66 5.90 -8.80
N LEU A 28 -0.53 6.67 -9.89
CA LEU A 28 0.51 6.50 -10.90
C LEU A 28 1.89 6.74 -10.28
N LEU A 29 2.05 7.79 -9.46
CA LEU A 29 3.31 8.10 -8.82
C LEU A 29 3.73 7.03 -7.81
N THR A 30 2.81 6.47 -7.01
CA THR A 30 3.13 5.38 -6.08
C THR A 30 3.47 4.08 -6.82
N THR A 31 2.74 3.76 -7.88
CA THR A 31 3.02 2.58 -8.72
C THR A 31 4.38 2.68 -9.40
N GLN A 32 4.66 3.79 -10.09
CA GLN A 32 5.97 4.01 -10.72
C GLN A 32 7.11 4.02 -9.69
N LYS A 33 6.89 4.63 -8.52
CA LYS A 33 7.90 4.71 -7.47
C LYS A 33 8.19 3.36 -6.82
N ASN A 34 7.19 2.48 -6.70
CA ASN A 34 7.39 1.12 -6.23
C ASN A 34 8.14 0.26 -7.25
N ASP A 35 7.83 0.41 -8.53
CA ASP A 35 8.55 -0.29 -9.61
C ASP A 35 10.03 0.11 -9.67
N ILE A 36 10.33 1.41 -9.57
CA ILE A 36 11.71 1.92 -9.51
C ILE A 36 12.47 1.34 -8.30
N ASN A 37 11.83 1.30 -7.12
CA ASN A 37 12.46 0.75 -5.92
C ASN A 37 12.74 -0.75 -6.03
N ASN A 38 11.84 -1.51 -6.65
CA ASN A 38 12.02 -2.94 -6.89
C ASN A 38 13.18 -3.19 -7.86
N LEU A 39 13.29 -2.40 -8.93
CA LEU A 39 14.39 -2.46 -9.90
C LEU A 39 15.74 -2.07 -9.26
N LEU A 40 15.76 -1.05 -8.40
CA LEU A 40 16.98 -0.62 -7.70
C LEU A 40 17.47 -1.71 -6.72
N ARG A 41 16.54 -2.35 -5.99
CA ARG A 41 16.84 -3.46 -5.08
C ARG A 41 17.41 -4.67 -5.80
N GLN A 42 16.85 -5.06 -6.95
CA GLN A 42 17.37 -6.14 -7.79
C GLN A 42 18.78 -5.84 -8.32
N SER A 43 19.08 -4.56 -8.59
CA SER A 43 20.39 -4.14 -9.06
C SER A 43 21.47 -4.17 -7.96
N LEU A 44 21.12 -3.91 -6.70
CA LEU A 44 22.04 -3.92 -5.55
C LEU A 44 22.38 -5.33 -5.06
N THR A 45 21.44 -6.27 -5.11
CA THR A 45 21.69 -7.68 -4.73
C THR A 45 22.60 -8.41 -5.72
N SER A 46 22.77 -7.89 -6.93
CA SER A 46 23.57 -8.50 -8.00
C SER A 46 25.07 -8.16 -7.99
N LYS A 47 25.60 -7.44 -6.97
CA LYS A 47 26.99 -6.92 -6.96
C LYS A 47 27.94 -7.43 -5.86
N SER A 48 27.66 -8.53 -5.15
CA SER A 48 28.57 -9.04 -4.09
C SER A 48 29.26 -10.37 -4.41
N THR A 49 30.05 -10.42 -5.48
CA THR A 49 31.02 -11.51 -5.72
C THR A 49 32.32 -10.99 -6.32
N ILE A 50 33.07 -10.12 -5.62
CA ILE A 50 34.50 -9.93 -5.90
C ILE A 50 35.27 -9.78 -4.58
N SER A 51 36.05 -10.84 -4.31
CA SER A 51 37.39 -10.88 -3.71
C SER A 51 37.65 -10.29 -2.32
N ARG A 52 37.76 -11.18 -1.31
CA ARG A 52 38.54 -10.94 -0.09
C ARG A 52 39.89 -11.64 -0.21
N THR A 53 40.92 -10.90 -0.59
CA THR A 53 42.33 -11.32 -0.48
C THR A 53 42.81 -11.00 0.95
N THR A 54 43.37 -12.00 1.62
CA THR A 54 43.85 -11.94 2.99
C THR A 54 45.32 -11.51 3.05
N THR A 55 45.62 -10.38 3.69
CA THR A 55 46.94 -10.09 4.29
C THR A 55 46.78 -9.13 5.47
N PRO A 56 47.35 -9.41 6.66
CA PRO A 56 47.36 -8.49 7.79
C PRO A 56 48.70 -7.74 7.90
N ILE A 57 48.66 -6.45 8.27
CA ILE A 57 49.79 -5.67 8.81
C ILE A 57 49.28 -4.91 10.04
N PRO A 58 50.05 -4.81 11.16
CA PRO A 58 49.55 -4.35 12.45
C PRO A 58 49.80 -2.86 12.74
N THR A 59 49.09 -2.36 13.76
CA THR A 59 49.37 -1.20 14.66
C THR A 59 49.56 0.20 14.07
N ALA A 60 48.66 1.13 14.45
CA ALA A 60 48.99 2.30 15.30
C ALA A 60 47.79 3.26 15.44
N SER A 61 47.54 3.71 16.68
CA SER A 61 46.61 4.77 17.06
C SER A 61 46.95 6.12 16.44
N VAL A 62 45.95 6.82 15.90
CA VAL A 62 45.87 8.30 15.96
C VAL A 62 44.41 8.70 16.15
N ILE A 63 44.18 9.47 17.21
CA ILE A 63 42.93 10.13 17.58
C ILE A 63 42.61 11.15 16.48
N ALA A 64 41.50 10.94 15.77
CA ALA A 64 40.90 11.94 14.90
C ALA A 64 39.39 11.95 15.12
N SER A 65 38.91 13.04 15.72
CA SER A 65 37.51 13.37 15.89
C SER A 65 36.78 13.26 14.55
N SER A 66 36.03 12.18 14.36
CA SER A 66 35.11 12.01 13.25
C SER A 66 33.69 12.21 13.77
N PRO A 67 32.82 12.98 13.10
CA PRO A 67 31.39 12.94 13.39
C PRO A 67 30.89 11.57 12.91
N THR A 68 30.75 10.64 13.86
CA THR A 68 30.19 9.33 13.64
C THR A 68 28.70 9.45 13.29
N ILE A 69 28.37 9.27 12.01
CA ILE A 69 27.30 8.41 11.49
C ILE A 69 26.12 8.16 12.47
N THR A 70 25.29 9.16 12.79
CA THR A 70 24.03 8.97 13.56
C THR A 70 22.78 9.51 12.82
N SER A 71 22.95 10.21 11.70
CA SER A 71 21.83 10.91 11.03
C SER A 71 20.77 10.01 10.39
N THR A 72 21.08 8.77 10.01
CA THR A 72 20.09 7.90 9.33
C THR A 72 19.06 7.36 10.32
N ASN A 73 19.50 6.89 11.48
CA ASN A 73 18.61 6.33 12.51
C ASN A 73 17.70 7.41 13.10
N SER A 74 18.23 8.61 13.38
CA SER A 74 17.43 9.71 13.93
C SER A 74 16.26 10.11 13.02
N THR A 75 16.44 10.05 11.70
CA THR A 75 15.36 10.38 10.75
C THR A 75 14.28 9.30 10.68
N LEU A 76 14.66 8.02 10.76
CA LEU A 76 13.71 6.90 10.80
C LEU A 76 12.88 6.94 12.09
N ASP A 77 13.55 7.14 13.23
CA ASP A 77 12.90 7.29 14.54
C ASP A 77 11.91 8.46 14.53
N THR A 78 12.27 9.58 13.89
CA THR A 78 11.37 10.74 13.77
C THR A 78 10.12 10.42 12.96
N LYS A 79 10.26 9.69 11.84
CA LYS A 79 9.11 9.25 11.01
C LYS A 79 8.20 8.31 11.77
N GLN A 80 8.77 7.32 12.47
CA GLN A 80 8.02 6.37 13.30
C GLN A 80 7.25 7.07 14.42
N GLN A 81 7.90 7.99 15.13
CA GLN A 81 7.23 8.79 16.16
C GLN A 81 6.10 9.64 15.58
N HIS A 82 6.27 10.17 14.37
CA HIS A 82 5.24 10.98 13.72
C HIS A 82 3.98 10.17 13.38
N ILE A 83 4.12 9.02 12.72
CA ILE A 83 2.96 8.17 12.37
C ILE A 83 2.23 7.64 13.60
N LEU A 84 2.95 7.33 14.69
CA LEU A 84 2.33 6.90 15.94
C LEU A 84 1.61 8.04 16.64
N LYS A 85 2.12 9.27 16.59
CA LYS A 85 1.41 10.45 17.10
C LYS A 85 0.09 10.63 16.36
N LEU A 86 0.11 10.60 15.02
CA LEU A 86 -1.11 10.70 14.21
C LEU A 86 -2.12 9.60 14.57
N ALA A 87 -1.67 8.35 14.66
CA ALA A 87 -2.52 7.22 15.04
C ALA A 87 -3.14 7.39 16.44
N ARG A 88 -2.37 7.87 17.43
CA ARG A 88 -2.87 8.13 18.80
C ARG A 88 -3.90 9.25 18.85
N PHE A 89 -3.83 10.24 17.97
CA PHE A 89 -4.84 11.28 17.84
C PHE A 89 -6.07 10.85 17.03
N GLY A 90 -6.14 9.58 16.61
CA GLY A 90 -7.24 9.06 15.77
C GLY A 90 -7.15 9.48 14.31
N GLN A 91 -6.07 10.15 13.89
CA GLN A 91 -5.83 10.56 12.50
C GLN A 91 -5.27 9.39 11.68
N LEU A 92 -6.01 8.28 11.66
CA LEU A 92 -5.55 7.01 11.09
C LEU A 92 -5.29 7.13 9.59
N ASN A 93 -6.20 7.73 8.82
CA ASN A 93 -5.99 7.94 7.38
C ASN A 93 -4.67 8.68 7.10
N GLN A 94 -4.40 9.77 7.80
CA GLN A 94 -3.19 10.58 7.62
C GLN A 94 -1.93 9.82 8.03
N ALA A 95 -2.00 9.01 9.10
CA ALA A 95 -0.88 8.16 9.51
C ALA A 95 -0.49 7.16 8.41
N PHE A 96 -1.50 6.50 7.82
CA PHE A 96 -1.29 5.56 6.72
C PHE A 96 -0.84 6.28 5.44
N GLU A 97 -1.44 7.40 5.06
CA GLU A 97 -1.00 8.22 3.92
C GLU A 97 0.46 8.62 4.03
N TYR A 98 0.87 9.10 5.22
CA TYR A 98 2.26 9.47 5.46
C TYR A 98 3.19 8.25 5.30
N ALA A 99 2.85 7.12 5.94
CA ALA A 99 3.66 5.91 5.85
C ALA A 99 3.80 5.39 4.41
N LEU A 100 2.69 5.35 3.65
CA LEU A 100 2.66 4.90 2.26
C LEU A 100 3.45 5.86 1.33
N SER A 101 3.35 7.17 1.57
CA SER A 101 4.08 8.19 0.77
C SER A 101 5.60 8.18 1.02
N ALA A 102 6.05 7.67 2.18
CA ALA A 102 7.47 7.56 2.51
C ALA A 102 8.22 6.50 1.68
N SER A 103 7.51 5.65 0.93
CA SER A 103 8.05 4.55 0.12
C SER A 103 8.97 3.60 0.88
N ASP A 104 8.72 3.44 2.18
CA ASP A 104 9.41 2.51 3.04
C ASP A 104 8.40 1.49 3.57
N LEU A 105 8.47 0.27 3.03
CA LEU A 105 7.61 -0.84 3.50
C LEU A 105 7.82 -1.11 4.99
N ASN A 106 9.01 -0.90 5.55
CA ASN A 106 9.23 -1.11 6.98
C ASN A 106 8.46 -0.10 7.83
N LEU A 107 8.32 1.14 7.35
CA LEU A 107 7.52 2.16 8.06
C LEU A 107 6.03 1.80 8.04
N VAL A 108 5.53 1.27 6.93
CA VAL A 108 4.15 0.78 6.80
C VAL A 108 3.92 -0.44 7.69
N LEU A 109 4.83 -1.41 7.67
CA LEU A 109 4.76 -2.58 8.54
C LEU A 109 4.84 -2.19 10.02
N TYR A 110 5.70 -1.24 10.38
CA TYR A 110 5.78 -0.70 11.73
C TYR A 110 4.45 -0.07 12.17
N LEU A 111 3.81 0.72 11.31
CA LEU A 111 2.47 1.25 11.62
C LEU A 111 1.45 0.12 11.80
N CYS A 112 1.47 -0.87 10.91
CA CYS A 112 0.61 -2.04 10.97
C CYS A 112 0.81 -2.90 12.24
N GLU A 113 2.02 -3.00 12.76
CA GLU A 113 2.29 -3.70 14.03
C GLU A 113 1.73 -2.95 15.23
N ASN A 114 1.73 -1.62 15.18
CA ASN A 114 1.29 -0.76 16.28
C ASN A 114 -0.20 -0.42 16.28
N VAL A 115 -0.89 -0.64 15.15
CA VAL A 115 -2.33 -0.43 15.01
C VAL A 115 -2.98 -1.78 14.76
N ARG A 116 -3.92 -2.23 15.61
CA ARG A 116 -4.55 -3.54 15.36
C ARG A 116 -5.56 -3.42 14.21
N PRO A 117 -5.58 -4.36 13.24
CA PRO A 117 -6.58 -4.37 12.17
C PRO A 117 -8.02 -4.30 12.72
N THR A 118 -8.29 -5.06 13.79
CA THR A 118 -9.61 -5.10 14.42
C THR A 118 -10.02 -3.76 15.04
N GLU A 119 -9.09 -2.90 15.43
CA GLU A 119 -9.41 -1.58 15.98
C GLU A 119 -9.58 -0.54 14.87
N LEU A 120 -8.75 -0.64 13.83
CA LEU A 120 -8.79 0.24 12.68
C LEU A 120 -10.08 0.05 11.85
N PHE A 121 -10.39 -1.20 11.50
CA PHE A 121 -11.47 -1.52 10.58
C PHE A 121 -12.84 -1.72 11.27
N SER A 122 -12.89 -1.76 12.61
CA SER A 122 -14.16 -1.77 13.36
C SER A 122 -14.89 -0.41 13.36
N ILE A 123 -14.18 0.68 13.04
CA ILE A 123 -14.74 2.02 13.00
C ILE A 123 -15.56 2.16 11.71
N GLN A 124 -16.82 2.60 11.82
CA GLN A 124 -17.72 2.80 10.69
C GLN A 124 -18.18 4.27 10.62
N PRO A 125 -18.09 4.93 9.45
CA PRO A 125 -17.51 4.44 8.19
C PRO A 125 -16.01 4.15 8.33
N CYS A 126 -15.47 3.26 7.47
CA CYS A 126 -14.06 2.87 7.50
C CYS A 126 -13.17 4.12 7.52
N PRO A 127 -12.22 4.25 8.47
CA PRO A 127 -11.44 5.47 8.62
C PRO A 127 -10.40 5.64 7.50
N LEU A 128 -10.06 4.59 6.76
CA LEU A 128 -9.14 4.66 5.64
C LEU A 128 -9.90 4.90 4.33
N GLN A 129 -9.46 5.90 3.58
CA GLN A 129 -10.03 6.21 2.26
C GLN A 129 -9.61 5.17 1.22
N THR A 130 -10.42 4.99 0.17
CA THR A 130 -10.18 4.01 -0.92
C THR A 130 -8.76 4.08 -1.51
N PRO A 131 -8.17 5.26 -1.80
CA PRO A 131 -6.80 5.34 -2.32
C PRO A 131 -5.75 4.80 -1.34
N VAL A 132 -5.96 5.03 -0.05
CA VAL A 132 -5.10 4.56 1.05
C VAL A 132 -5.22 3.05 1.19
N LEU A 133 -6.44 2.50 1.12
CA LEU A 133 -6.69 1.06 1.14
C LEU A 133 -6.01 0.34 -0.04
N LEU A 134 -6.13 0.89 -1.25
CA LEU A 134 -5.52 0.28 -2.45
C LEU A 134 -4.00 0.34 -2.39
N SER A 135 -3.44 1.47 -1.98
CA SER A 135 -2.00 1.62 -1.77
C SER A 135 -1.49 0.64 -0.70
N LEU A 136 -2.24 0.46 0.39
CA LEU A 136 -1.93 -0.51 1.43
C LEU A 136 -1.97 -1.95 0.88
N ILE A 137 -2.98 -2.30 0.10
CA ILE A 137 -3.09 -3.61 -0.55
C ILE A 137 -1.89 -3.87 -1.47
N GLN A 138 -1.52 -2.90 -2.30
CA GLN A 138 -0.38 -3.01 -3.20
C GLN A 138 0.93 -3.20 -2.42
N GLN A 139 1.18 -2.37 -1.41
CA GLN A 139 2.44 -2.36 -0.70
C GLN A 139 2.61 -3.60 0.19
N LEU A 140 1.54 -4.06 0.85
CA LEU A 140 1.59 -5.29 1.64
C LEU A 140 1.65 -6.56 0.77
N SER A 141 1.09 -6.55 -0.43
CA SER A 141 1.16 -7.71 -1.34
C SER A 141 2.47 -7.81 -2.12
N ALA A 142 3.30 -6.76 -2.14
CA ALA A 142 4.54 -6.72 -2.92
C ALA A 142 5.52 -7.85 -2.55
N ASP A 143 5.57 -8.24 -1.28
CA ASP A 143 6.28 -9.44 -0.82
C ASP A 143 5.41 -10.16 0.22
N LEU A 144 4.94 -11.35 -0.10
CA LEU A 144 4.11 -12.15 0.81
C LEU A 144 4.92 -13.16 1.63
N ASN A 145 6.24 -13.23 1.47
CA ASN A 145 7.07 -14.22 2.18
C ASN A 145 7.42 -13.78 3.61
N THR A 146 7.30 -12.48 3.91
CA THR A 146 7.62 -11.88 5.22
C THR A 146 6.36 -11.33 5.89
N TYR A 147 6.28 -11.37 7.23
CA TYR A 147 5.15 -10.82 8.02
C TYR A 147 3.76 -11.32 7.55
N GLN A 148 3.69 -12.59 7.14
CA GLN A 148 2.53 -13.19 6.48
C GLN A 148 1.22 -13.01 7.25
N GLU A 149 1.25 -13.26 8.58
CA GLU A 149 0.06 -13.14 9.42
C GLU A 149 -0.45 -11.70 9.48
N LEU A 150 0.45 -10.74 9.68
CA LEU A 150 0.10 -9.33 9.74
C LEU A 150 -0.48 -8.85 8.40
N LYS A 151 0.19 -9.17 7.30
CA LYS A 151 -0.23 -8.83 5.95
C LYS A 151 -1.57 -9.45 5.60
N TYR A 152 -1.77 -10.74 5.93
CA TYR A 152 -3.06 -11.41 5.72
C TYR A 152 -4.19 -10.66 6.42
N ARG A 153 -4.03 -10.32 7.71
CA ARG A 153 -5.09 -9.66 8.49
C ARG A 153 -5.41 -8.28 7.91
N TYR A 154 -4.40 -7.50 7.54
CA TYR A 154 -4.61 -6.19 6.92
C TYR A 154 -5.25 -6.29 5.53
N LEU A 155 -4.78 -7.19 4.68
CA LEU A 155 -5.34 -7.39 3.34
C LEU A 155 -6.79 -7.87 3.42
N HIS A 156 -7.09 -8.79 4.33
CA HIS A 156 -8.45 -9.30 4.56
C HIS A 156 -9.42 -8.16 4.91
N GLU A 157 -9.10 -7.38 5.94
CA GLU A 157 -9.96 -6.27 6.36
C GLU A 157 -10.05 -5.17 5.29
N ALA A 158 -8.94 -4.84 4.62
CA ALA A 158 -8.91 -3.84 3.56
C ALA A 158 -9.84 -4.23 2.40
N LEU A 159 -9.88 -5.50 2.00
CA LEU A 159 -10.78 -5.97 0.94
C LEU A 159 -12.26 -5.84 1.33
N ILE A 160 -12.60 -6.02 2.60
CA ILE A 160 -13.98 -5.88 3.09
C ILE A 160 -14.41 -4.40 3.07
N CYS A 161 -13.47 -3.49 3.35
CA CYS A 161 -13.73 -2.04 3.38
C CYS A 161 -13.64 -1.36 2.02
N LEU A 162 -13.23 -2.06 0.94
CA LEU A 162 -13.18 -1.48 -0.40
C LEU A 162 -14.58 -1.10 -0.89
N ASP A 163 -14.75 0.18 -1.22
CA ASP A 163 -15.95 0.66 -1.87
C ASP A 163 -15.82 0.57 -3.40
N LEU A 164 -16.67 -0.25 -4.01
CA LEU A 164 -16.75 -0.45 -5.47
C LEU A 164 -17.83 0.43 -6.15
N SER A 165 -18.53 1.26 -5.37
CA SER A 165 -19.69 2.02 -5.83
C SER A 165 -19.31 3.06 -6.88
N HIS A 166 -18.15 3.69 -6.73
CA HIS A 166 -17.69 4.80 -7.58
C HIS A 166 -17.14 4.32 -8.94
N PRO A 167 -17.80 4.62 -10.07
CA PRO A 167 -17.41 4.13 -11.40
C PRO A 167 -16.01 4.55 -11.82
N SER A 168 -15.59 5.76 -11.46
CA SER A 168 -14.36 6.38 -11.94
C SER A 168 -13.07 5.73 -11.45
N VAL A 169 -13.12 5.05 -10.30
CA VAL A 169 -11.97 4.35 -9.72
C VAL A 169 -11.97 2.85 -10.05
N ARG A 170 -13.05 2.31 -10.64
CA ARG A 170 -13.21 0.85 -10.85
C ARG A 170 -12.11 0.22 -11.66
N ASP A 171 -11.64 0.91 -12.70
CA ASP A 171 -10.60 0.40 -13.60
C ASP A 171 -9.28 0.22 -12.86
N TYR A 172 -8.99 1.16 -11.97
CA TYR A 172 -7.84 1.05 -11.10
C TYR A 172 -8.03 -0.03 -10.04
N LEU A 173 -9.17 -0.07 -9.34
CA LEU A 173 -9.48 -1.13 -8.37
C LEU A 173 -9.32 -2.51 -9.01
N GLN A 174 -9.84 -2.68 -10.23
CA GLN A 174 -9.70 -3.92 -10.98
C GLN A 174 -8.23 -4.26 -11.22
N THR A 175 -7.42 -3.29 -11.63
CA THR A 175 -5.97 -3.50 -11.89
C THR A 175 -5.25 -3.95 -10.63
N VAL A 176 -5.47 -3.28 -9.50
CA VAL A 176 -4.86 -3.63 -8.20
C VAL A 176 -5.29 -5.02 -7.74
N LEU A 177 -6.59 -5.33 -7.83
CA LEU A 177 -7.11 -6.63 -7.39
C LEU A 177 -6.63 -7.78 -8.28
N ILE A 178 -6.48 -7.56 -9.59
CA ILE A 178 -5.87 -8.55 -10.50
C ILE A 178 -4.40 -8.79 -10.12
N ASP A 179 -3.64 -7.73 -9.82
CA ASP A 179 -2.25 -7.88 -9.39
C ASP A 179 -2.13 -8.61 -8.05
N LEU A 180 -2.99 -8.29 -7.08
CA LEU A 180 -3.12 -9.04 -5.83
C LEU A 180 -3.39 -10.53 -6.09
N CYS A 181 -4.32 -10.86 -6.99
CA CYS A 181 -4.63 -12.25 -7.35
C CYS A 181 -3.41 -12.99 -7.92
N LYS A 182 -2.60 -12.33 -8.75
CA LYS A 182 -1.36 -12.92 -9.31
C LYS A 182 -0.32 -13.19 -8.22
N LYS A 183 -0.11 -12.24 -7.31
CA LYS A 183 0.83 -12.35 -6.19
C LYS A 183 0.42 -13.46 -5.21
N LEU A 184 -0.87 -13.52 -4.86
CA LEU A 184 -1.40 -14.58 -4.01
C LEU A 184 -1.24 -15.96 -4.66
N ASN A 185 -1.60 -16.12 -5.94
CA ASN A 185 -1.40 -17.38 -6.66
C ASN A 185 0.08 -17.81 -6.67
N THR A 186 0.99 -16.88 -6.95
CA THR A 186 2.43 -17.15 -6.98
C THR A 186 2.91 -17.67 -5.62
N TYR A 187 2.51 -17.02 -4.52
CA TYR A 187 2.84 -17.47 -3.17
C TYR A 187 2.27 -18.85 -2.86
N ILE A 188 1.00 -19.10 -3.21
CA ILE A 188 0.31 -20.38 -2.92
C ILE A 188 0.99 -21.54 -3.66
N GLN A 189 1.34 -21.35 -4.94
CA GLN A 189 2.04 -22.35 -5.73
C GLN A 189 3.44 -22.66 -5.18
N ALA A 190 4.14 -21.65 -4.65
CA ALA A 190 5.43 -21.84 -4.01
C ALA A 190 5.34 -22.52 -2.64
N ASN A 191 4.19 -22.44 -1.94
CA ASN A 191 4.02 -22.88 -0.55
C ASN A 191 2.77 -23.76 -0.31
N PRO A 192 2.50 -24.80 -1.14
CA PRO A 192 1.17 -25.41 -1.28
C PRO A 192 0.62 -26.09 -0.02
N SER A 193 1.48 -26.55 0.89
CA SER A 193 1.08 -27.30 2.08
C SER A 193 1.02 -26.46 3.37
N THR A 194 1.29 -25.15 3.28
CA THR A 194 1.33 -24.29 4.47
C THR A 194 -0.07 -23.86 4.92
N THR A 195 -0.28 -23.67 6.23
CA THR A 195 -1.52 -23.08 6.76
C THR A 195 -1.77 -21.68 6.16
N MET A 196 -0.69 -20.93 5.93
CA MET A 196 -0.79 -19.59 5.34
C MET A 196 -1.25 -19.64 3.88
N ALA A 197 -0.79 -20.62 3.08
CA ALA A 197 -1.28 -20.77 1.71
C ALA A 197 -2.79 -21.04 1.66
N LYS A 198 -3.35 -21.82 2.59
CA LYS A 198 -4.81 -21.99 2.70
C LYS A 198 -5.54 -20.68 3.01
N ARG A 199 -4.97 -19.84 3.88
CA ARG A 199 -5.54 -18.53 4.20
C ARG A 199 -5.45 -17.57 3.01
N PHE A 200 -4.31 -17.50 2.34
CA PHE A 200 -4.17 -16.71 1.12
C PHE A 200 -5.02 -17.25 -0.04
N GLN A 201 -5.33 -18.55 -0.07
CA GLN A 201 -6.30 -19.11 -1.02
C GLN A 201 -7.71 -18.56 -0.79
N LEU A 202 -8.15 -18.44 0.48
CA LEU A 202 -9.43 -17.81 0.81
C LEU A 202 -9.45 -16.33 0.38
N LEU A 203 -8.35 -15.61 0.66
CA LEU A 203 -8.18 -14.22 0.25
C LEU A 203 -8.20 -14.05 -1.27
N LEU A 204 -7.59 -14.98 -2.00
CA LEU A 204 -7.58 -15.03 -3.46
C LEU A 204 -8.99 -15.20 -4.02
N MET A 205 -9.78 -16.13 -3.47
CA MET A 205 -11.17 -16.33 -3.88
C MET A 205 -12.01 -15.07 -3.65
N ALA A 206 -11.86 -14.41 -2.51
CA ALA A 206 -12.55 -13.15 -2.23
C ALA A 206 -12.14 -12.04 -3.22
N SER A 207 -10.84 -11.90 -3.49
CA SER A 207 -10.31 -10.92 -4.45
C SER A 207 -10.84 -11.16 -5.86
N GLN A 208 -10.89 -12.43 -6.31
CA GLN A 208 -11.47 -12.81 -7.60
C GLN A 208 -12.97 -12.50 -7.66
N GLY A 209 -13.72 -12.73 -6.57
CA GLY A 209 -15.13 -12.37 -6.48
C GLY A 209 -15.36 -10.86 -6.65
N LEU A 210 -14.51 -10.02 -6.06
CA LEU A 210 -14.57 -8.56 -6.23
C LEU A 210 -14.26 -8.15 -7.68
N VAL A 211 -13.24 -8.76 -8.31
CA VAL A 211 -12.93 -8.52 -9.73
C VAL A 211 -14.13 -8.88 -10.62
N GLN A 212 -14.76 -10.03 -10.37
CA GLN A 212 -15.96 -10.44 -11.12
C GLN A 212 -17.11 -9.46 -10.92
N LYS A 213 -17.33 -8.98 -9.70
CA LYS A 213 -18.35 -7.96 -9.40
C LYS A 213 -18.10 -6.66 -10.18
N ILE A 214 -16.84 -6.21 -10.28
CA ILE A 214 -16.49 -5.02 -11.08
C ILE A 214 -16.79 -5.25 -12.56
N VAL A 215 -16.47 -6.43 -13.10
CA VAL A 215 -16.75 -6.79 -14.51
C VAL A 215 -18.26 -6.88 -14.77
N GLN A 216 -19.04 -7.49 -13.88
CA GLN A 216 -20.49 -7.62 -14.03
C GLN A 216 -21.21 -6.26 -13.98
N GLN A 217 -20.74 -5.33 -13.13
CA GLN A 217 -21.29 -3.97 -13.07
C GLN A 217 -21.06 -3.15 -14.35
N ARG A 218 -20.11 -3.53 -15.20
CA ARG A 218 -19.96 -2.96 -16.55
C ARG A 218 -20.95 -3.55 -17.56
N ALA A 219 -21.47 -4.75 -17.32
CA ALA A 219 -22.29 -5.50 -18.27
C ALA A 219 -23.80 -5.21 -18.16
N THR A 220 -24.28 -4.48 -17.14
CA THR A 220 -25.68 -4.06 -17.03
C THR A 220 -26.01 -2.97 -18.07
N PRO A 221 -26.81 -3.27 -19.11
CA PRO A 221 -27.29 -2.26 -20.04
C PRO A 221 -28.35 -1.42 -19.33
N ILE A 222 -28.27 -0.10 -19.52
CA ILE A 222 -29.37 0.81 -19.21
C ILE A 222 -30.52 0.41 -20.14
N ILE A 223 -31.46 -0.39 -19.66
CA ILE A 223 -32.75 -0.56 -20.34
C ILE A 223 -33.42 0.81 -20.23
N GLN A 224 -33.46 1.52 -21.36
CA GLN A 224 -34.25 2.74 -21.53
C GLN A 224 -35.71 2.39 -21.18
N THR A 225 -36.17 2.89 -20.04
CA THR A 225 -37.60 2.93 -19.72
C THR A 225 -38.27 3.85 -20.73
N THR A 226 -39.10 3.26 -21.58
CA THR A 226 -40.07 3.94 -22.44
C THR A 226 -41.27 4.35 -21.59
#